data_AF-A0A164I7S4-F1
#
_entry.id   AF-A0A164I7S4-F1
#
_cell.length_a   1.000
_cell.length_b   1.000
_cell.length_c   1.000
_cell.angle_alpha   90.00
_cell.angle_beta   90.00
_cell.angle_gamma   90.00
#
_symmetry.space_group_name_H-M   'P 1'
#
loop_
_entity.id
_entity.type
_entity.pdbx_description
1 polymer ?
#
loop_
_entity_poly.entity_id
_entity_poly.type
_entity_poly.pdbx_seq_one_letter_code
_entity_poly.pdbx_strand_id
1 'polypeptide(L)'
;MNAPAERASGEGLPDDGRRADSPDVGFRLAGSEPTSVATVAPEQVTPAASETAPPPSADEEYARELAQSIAHELAAGGPAGWHRVDAVFALAATGGVAHVYYSDSQRRVARFEPSQTVLRMVRAHRELSAGLGDGPWWRMVLQFTAAGEFSVDLDYGEEPFPEGQLLAPHLYAEDLQAFPRKHVPVWLAAYISHGGRQQRSPQLAAARARADRAAGVLPVRSVTDFPPLRPLWARWAVIAAAFVATGSATGPRILPATAVFEGSRNSGATLYLLPGDRAVLSGGVWNTPELDAVYNTGAAMPNYYAGAPEWVADPVLNPRATGGLLSFCYWWDRTGWYRGESPPAMRLAEAVPGLWTAETTADVVCRVAAPDRSPERRSAALALVLAAEAGRVGADLLRRVFGPEGTADIDGALYQLSLAGLAPTVSSAYAAGIDGHE
;
A
#
# COMPACT_ATOMS: atom_id res chain seq x y z
N MET A 1 32.65 48.73 36.05
CA MET A 1 31.98 48.67 37.36
C MET A 1 30.55 48.23 37.14
N ASN A 2 30.13 47.22 37.89
CA ASN A 2 28.77 46.78 38.22
C ASN A 2 27.86 46.20 37.12
N ALA A 3 27.72 44.87 37.16
CA ALA A 3 26.40 44.24 37.09
C ALA A 3 25.71 44.35 38.47
N PRO A 4 24.36 44.29 38.55
CA PRO A 4 23.75 43.00 38.89
C PRO A 4 22.34 42.69 38.30
N ALA A 5 22.06 41.39 38.38
CA ALA A 5 20.88 40.52 38.38
C ALA A 5 19.40 40.99 38.51
N GLU A 6 18.55 40.19 37.81
CA GLU A 6 17.29 39.51 38.20
C GLU A 6 15.85 40.05 37.94
N ARG A 7 15.12 39.25 37.12
CA ARG A 7 13.74 38.71 37.17
C ARG A 7 12.46 39.53 36.81
N ALA A 8 11.86 39.08 35.70
CA ALA A 8 10.52 38.47 35.51
C ALA A 8 9.24 39.31 35.24
N SER A 9 8.38 38.68 34.41
CA SER A 9 6.98 38.98 34.00
C SER A 9 6.87 39.82 32.73
N GLY A 10 6.16 39.49 31.66
CA GLY A 10 5.18 38.44 31.32
C GLY A 10 4.48 38.86 30.00
N GLU A 11 3.84 37.89 29.32
CA GLU A 11 2.84 38.05 28.23
C GLU A 11 3.35 38.55 26.87
N GLY A 12 2.99 37.99 25.70
CA GLY A 12 2.14 36.87 25.33
C GLY A 12 2.32 36.65 23.81
N LEU A 13 2.43 35.39 23.37
CA LEU A 13 2.45 35.00 21.96
C LEU A 13 1.09 34.36 21.63
N PRO A 14 0.49 34.66 20.46
CA PRO A 14 -0.77 34.08 20.07
C PRO A 14 -0.60 32.62 19.63
N ASP A 15 -1.52 31.82 20.14
CA ASP A 15 -1.88 30.46 19.78
C ASP A 15 -2.44 30.43 18.35
N ASP A 16 -1.75 29.80 17.40
CA ASP A 16 -2.37 29.34 16.14
C ASP A 16 -2.34 27.81 16.14
N GLY A 17 -3.39 27.26 16.74
CA GLY A 17 -3.71 25.85 16.71
C GLY A 17 -4.05 25.39 15.30
N ARG A 18 -3.12 24.66 14.66
CA ARG A 18 -3.45 23.75 13.57
C ARG A 18 -2.92 22.35 13.90
N ARG A 19 -3.83 21.53 14.41
CA ARG A 19 -3.66 20.08 14.53
C ARG A 19 -3.48 19.51 13.12
N ALA A 20 -2.37 18.84 12.89
CA ALA A 20 -2.16 18.03 11.70
C ALA A 20 -3.17 16.88 11.69
N ASP A 21 -3.98 16.81 10.63
CA ASP A 21 -4.87 15.68 10.40
C ASP A 21 -4.08 14.38 10.32
N SER A 22 -4.56 13.40 11.10
CA SER A 22 -4.00 12.05 11.17
C SER A 22 -4.38 11.29 9.88
N PRO A 23 -3.50 10.45 9.31
CA PRO A 23 -3.80 9.72 8.09
C PRO A 23 -4.99 8.78 8.29
N ASP A 24 -5.88 8.81 7.30
CA ASP A 24 -7.14 8.09 7.22
C ASP A 24 -6.86 6.61 6.95
N VAL A 25 -6.91 5.76 7.98
CA VAL A 25 -6.68 4.32 7.87
C VAL A 25 -8.01 3.61 7.68
N GLY A 26 -8.59 3.72 6.47
CA GLY A 26 -9.82 3.03 6.12
C GLY A 26 -9.58 1.51 5.99
N PHE A 27 -10.29 0.70 6.78
CA PHE A 27 -10.34 -0.76 6.64
C PHE A 27 -11.77 -1.20 6.35
N ARG A 28 -11.94 -2.12 5.39
CA ARG A 28 -13.20 -2.86 5.17
C ARG A 28 -13.04 -4.26 5.75
N LEU A 29 -14.00 -4.67 6.58
CA LEU A 29 -14.21 -6.07 6.94
C LEU A 29 -15.13 -6.70 5.87
N ALA A 30 -14.74 -7.86 5.35
CA ALA A 30 -15.57 -8.65 4.46
C ALA A 30 -16.65 -9.38 5.27
N GLY A 31 -17.93 -9.22 4.88
CA GLY A 31 -19.06 -9.99 5.41
C GLY A 31 -20.39 -9.22 5.43
N SER A 32 -21.18 -9.37 4.35
CA SER A 32 -22.63 -9.12 4.28
C SER A 32 -23.36 -9.95 5.37
N GLU A 33 -24.47 -9.63 6.03
CA GLU A 33 -25.64 -8.72 5.89
C GLU A 33 -26.47 -8.90 7.21
N PRO A 34 -27.69 -8.34 7.39
CA PRO A 34 -28.15 -6.95 7.34
C PRO A 34 -28.48 -6.45 8.77
N THR A 35 -28.49 -5.13 9.03
CA THR A 35 -29.04 -4.62 10.30
C THR A 35 -30.09 -3.54 10.07
N SER A 36 -31.30 -3.94 10.45
CA SER A 36 -32.45 -3.18 10.93
C SER A 36 -32.20 -1.69 11.21
N VAL A 37 -32.95 -0.85 10.50
CA VAL A 37 -32.99 0.60 10.67
C VAL A 37 -33.77 0.93 11.93
N ALA A 38 -33.11 1.59 12.89
CA ALA A 38 -33.78 2.29 13.98
C ALA A 38 -34.25 3.66 13.49
N THR A 39 -35.56 3.90 13.61
CA THR A 39 -36.26 5.13 13.27
C THR A 39 -35.76 6.32 14.09
N VAL A 40 -35.27 7.37 13.42
CA VAL A 40 -35.13 8.72 13.98
C VAL A 40 -35.98 9.67 13.16
N ALA A 41 -36.87 10.39 13.84
CA ALA A 41 -37.78 11.38 13.27
C ALA A 41 -37.00 12.62 12.74
N PRO A 42 -37.54 13.34 11.74
CA PRO A 42 -36.73 14.16 10.84
C PRO A 42 -36.47 15.57 11.37
N GLU A 43 -35.22 15.99 11.35
CA GLU A 43 -34.84 17.40 11.37
C GLU A 43 -34.79 17.89 9.92
N GLN A 44 -35.50 18.99 9.64
CA GLN A 44 -35.72 19.49 8.29
C GLN A 44 -34.42 19.99 7.66
N VAL A 45 -33.82 19.16 6.81
CA VAL A 45 -32.77 19.58 5.87
C VAL A 45 -33.45 20.03 4.58
N THR A 46 -33.32 21.32 4.28
CA THR A 46 -33.62 21.90 2.95
C THR A 46 -32.91 21.09 1.86
N PRO A 47 -33.62 20.62 0.81
CA PRO A 47 -33.01 19.78 -0.20
C PRO A 47 -32.03 20.64 -1.01
N ALA A 48 -30.74 20.32 -0.92
CA ALA A 48 -29.77 20.70 -1.93
C ALA A 48 -30.26 20.14 -3.26
N ALA A 49 -30.43 21.02 -4.24
CA ALA A 49 -30.85 20.67 -5.58
C ALA A 49 -29.97 19.51 -6.09
N SER A 50 -30.61 18.39 -6.42
CA SER A 50 -29.98 17.31 -7.16
C SER A 50 -29.48 17.88 -8.48
N GLU A 51 -28.18 18.14 -8.56
CA GLU A 51 -27.48 18.45 -9.80
C GLU A 51 -27.68 17.22 -10.70
N THR A 52 -28.66 17.34 -11.60
CA THR A 52 -29.05 16.26 -12.48
C THR A 52 -27.92 16.13 -13.49
N ALA A 53 -27.18 15.03 -13.43
CA ALA A 53 -26.14 14.74 -14.41
C ALA A 53 -26.73 14.86 -15.82
N PRO A 54 -26.00 15.47 -16.78
CA PRO A 54 -26.49 15.58 -18.15
C PRO A 54 -26.84 14.19 -18.70
N PRO A 55 -27.84 14.10 -19.59
CA PRO A 55 -28.21 12.83 -20.21
C PRO A 55 -27.00 12.23 -20.93
N PRO A 56 -26.87 10.89 -20.95
CA PRO A 56 -25.77 10.23 -21.62
C PRO A 56 -25.74 10.59 -23.10
N SER A 57 -24.54 10.71 -23.66
CA SER A 57 -24.38 10.93 -25.10
C SER A 57 -24.87 9.71 -25.90
N ALA A 58 -25.19 9.89 -27.18
CA ALA A 58 -25.59 8.79 -28.06
C ALA A 58 -24.51 7.68 -28.14
N ASP A 59 -23.22 8.08 -28.05
CA ASP A 59 -22.09 7.15 -28.04
C ASP A 59 -22.00 6.37 -26.73
N GLU A 60 -22.33 6.97 -25.58
CA GLU A 60 -22.43 6.27 -24.28
C GLU A 60 -23.60 5.29 -24.23
N GLU A 61 -24.75 5.64 -24.81
CA GLU A 61 -25.88 4.73 -24.96
C GLU A 61 -25.52 3.56 -25.85
N TYR A 62 -24.90 3.82 -27.00
CA TYR A 62 -24.45 2.76 -27.91
C TYR A 62 -23.38 1.86 -27.29
N ALA A 63 -22.44 2.40 -26.51
CA ALA A 63 -21.46 1.61 -25.76
C ALA A 63 -22.16 0.65 -24.78
N ARG A 64 -23.17 1.14 -24.07
CA ARG A 64 -23.96 0.33 -23.12
C ARG A 64 -24.73 -0.79 -23.82
N GLU A 65 -25.37 -0.51 -24.95
CA GLU A 65 -26.06 -1.50 -25.76
C GLU A 65 -25.10 -2.57 -26.30
N LEU A 66 -23.90 -2.15 -26.72
CA LEU A 66 -22.87 -3.07 -27.19
C LEU A 66 -22.35 -3.97 -26.07
N ALA A 67 -22.16 -3.45 -24.85
CA ALA A 67 -21.80 -4.25 -23.69
C ALA A 67 -22.88 -5.28 -23.33
N GLN A 68 -24.16 -4.91 -23.39
CA GLN A 68 -25.27 -5.84 -23.21
C GLN A 68 -25.29 -6.92 -24.30
N SER A 69 -25.03 -6.54 -25.55
CA SER A 69 -24.95 -7.46 -26.68
C SER A 69 -23.79 -8.46 -26.51
N ILE A 70 -22.64 -8.01 -25.99
CA ILE A 70 -21.51 -8.89 -25.64
C ILE A 70 -21.94 -9.90 -24.58
N ALA A 71 -22.64 -9.47 -23.53
CA ALA A 71 -23.14 -10.36 -22.48
C ALA A 71 -24.14 -11.39 -23.03
N HIS A 72 -25.02 -10.98 -23.94
CA HIS A 72 -25.97 -11.88 -24.59
C HIS A 72 -25.27 -12.98 -25.41
N GLU A 73 -24.27 -12.62 -26.21
CA GLU A 73 -23.48 -13.58 -26.99
C GLU A 73 -22.68 -14.54 -26.10
N LEU A 74 -22.11 -14.04 -25.00
CA LEU A 74 -21.44 -14.87 -23.99
C LEU A 74 -22.43 -15.82 -23.30
N ALA A 75 -23.64 -15.37 -22.98
CA ALA A 75 -24.68 -16.20 -22.39
C ALA A 75 -25.12 -17.32 -23.33
N ALA A 76 -25.31 -17.01 -24.62
CA ALA A 76 -25.72 -17.95 -25.65
C ALA A 76 -24.64 -19.02 -25.95
N GLY A 77 -23.35 -18.65 -25.84
CA GLY A 77 -22.23 -19.56 -26.01
C GLY A 77 -21.85 -20.37 -24.77
N GLY A 78 -22.52 -20.13 -23.63
CA GLY A 78 -22.19 -20.76 -22.35
C GLY A 78 -22.60 -22.25 -22.26
N PRO A 79 -21.96 -23.04 -21.39
CA PRO A 79 -22.33 -24.43 -21.16
C PRO A 79 -23.70 -24.55 -20.49
N ALA A 80 -24.45 -25.62 -20.79
CA ALA A 80 -25.75 -25.86 -20.17
C ALA A 80 -25.67 -25.88 -18.63
N GLY A 81 -26.59 -25.16 -17.97
CA GLY A 81 -26.67 -25.09 -16.51
C GLY A 81 -25.74 -24.07 -15.85
N TRP A 82 -25.12 -23.17 -16.61
CA TRP A 82 -24.41 -22.03 -16.04
C TRP A 82 -25.36 -21.13 -15.22
N HIS A 83 -24.84 -20.54 -14.15
CA HIS A 83 -25.56 -19.63 -13.26
C HIS A 83 -24.96 -18.22 -13.23
N ARG A 84 -23.62 -18.12 -13.30
CA ARG A 84 -22.89 -16.84 -13.32
C ARG A 84 -21.74 -16.89 -14.33
N VAL A 85 -21.50 -15.76 -14.97
CA VAL A 85 -20.37 -15.54 -15.87
C VAL A 85 -19.52 -14.40 -15.32
N ASP A 86 -18.21 -14.62 -15.28
CA ASP A 86 -17.20 -13.60 -15.01
C ASP A 86 -16.26 -13.56 -16.22
N ALA A 87 -16.32 -12.47 -16.99
CA ALA A 87 -15.51 -12.29 -18.19
C ALA A 87 -14.60 -11.07 -18.04
N VAL A 88 -13.31 -11.25 -18.37
CA VAL A 88 -12.30 -10.21 -18.33
C VAL A 88 -11.63 -10.11 -19.69
N PHE A 89 -11.56 -8.91 -20.23
CA PHE A 89 -10.86 -8.59 -21.46
C PHE A 89 -9.81 -7.52 -21.16
N ALA A 90 -8.53 -7.85 -21.29
CA ALA A 90 -7.45 -6.87 -21.19
C ALA A 90 -6.81 -6.71 -22.57
N LEU A 91 -7.01 -5.55 -23.19
CA LEU A 91 -6.70 -5.32 -24.60
C LEU A 91 -5.81 -4.10 -24.81
N ALA A 92 -4.94 -4.22 -25.80
CA ALA A 92 -4.18 -3.17 -26.45
C ALA A 92 -4.51 -3.15 -27.95
N ALA A 93 -4.02 -2.16 -28.68
CA ALA A 93 -4.27 -1.97 -30.10
C ALA A 93 -3.96 -3.23 -30.93
N THR A 94 -2.84 -3.89 -30.65
CA THR A 94 -2.29 -5.01 -31.43
C THR A 94 -2.46 -6.38 -30.78
N GLY A 95 -2.91 -6.46 -29.52
CA GLY A 95 -2.94 -7.70 -28.76
C GLY A 95 -3.80 -7.64 -27.51
N GLY A 96 -3.86 -8.74 -26.78
CA GLY A 96 -4.61 -8.79 -25.52
C GLY A 96 -4.89 -10.20 -25.04
N VAL A 97 -5.54 -10.29 -23.89
CA VAL A 97 -5.98 -11.54 -23.28
C VAL A 97 -7.48 -11.46 -22.95
N ALA A 98 -8.14 -12.61 -23.03
CA ALA A 98 -9.52 -12.76 -22.61
C ALA A 98 -9.61 -13.98 -21.68
N HIS A 99 -10.32 -13.82 -20.57
CA HIS A 99 -10.61 -14.89 -19.64
C HIS A 99 -12.11 -14.91 -19.38
N VAL A 100 -12.79 -15.99 -19.74
CA VAL A 100 -14.23 -16.15 -19.50
C VAL A 100 -14.44 -17.36 -18.62
N TYR A 101 -15.06 -17.14 -17.47
CA TYR A 101 -15.37 -18.17 -16.49
C TYR A 101 -16.88 -18.30 -16.35
N TYR A 102 -17.37 -19.53 -16.39
CA TYR A 102 -18.74 -19.88 -16.08
C TYR A 102 -18.75 -20.65 -14.77
N SER A 103 -19.70 -20.32 -13.90
CA SER A 103 -19.97 -21.08 -12.68
C SER A 103 -21.41 -21.54 -12.63
N ASP A 104 -21.64 -22.75 -12.12
CA ASP A 104 -22.98 -23.30 -11.89
C ASP A 104 -23.51 -22.98 -10.47
N SER A 105 -24.70 -23.48 -10.13
CA SER A 105 -25.31 -23.30 -8.81
C SER A 105 -24.52 -23.94 -7.66
N GLN A 106 -23.63 -24.89 -7.97
CA GLN A 106 -22.72 -25.51 -7.00
C GLN A 106 -21.36 -24.79 -6.92
N ARG A 107 -21.22 -23.63 -7.57
CA ARG A 107 -19.97 -22.85 -7.67
C ARG A 107 -18.82 -23.60 -8.34
N ARG A 108 -19.12 -24.60 -9.18
CA ARG A 108 -18.09 -25.26 -10.01
C ARG A 108 -17.74 -24.34 -11.16
N VAL A 109 -16.45 -24.03 -11.32
CA VAL A 109 -15.95 -23.06 -12.31
C VAL A 109 -15.35 -23.78 -13.51
N ALA A 110 -15.68 -23.33 -14.71
CA ALA A 110 -15.07 -23.76 -15.96
C ALA A 110 -14.65 -22.55 -16.81
N ARG A 111 -13.45 -22.62 -17.40
CA ARG A 111 -12.91 -21.59 -18.28
C ARG A 111 -13.23 -21.91 -19.74
N PHE A 112 -13.63 -20.89 -20.51
CA PHE A 112 -13.90 -20.99 -21.93
C PHE A 112 -13.20 -19.85 -22.69
N GLU A 113 -12.92 -20.11 -23.96
CA GLU A 113 -12.42 -19.09 -24.88
C GLU A 113 -13.62 -18.40 -25.56
N PRO A 114 -13.68 -17.06 -25.58
CA PRO A 114 -14.77 -16.33 -26.22
C PRO A 114 -14.77 -16.53 -27.74
N SER A 115 -15.95 -16.44 -28.36
CA SER A 115 -16.08 -16.52 -29.81
C SER A 115 -15.42 -15.33 -30.51
N GLN A 116 -15.06 -15.49 -31.79
CA GLN A 116 -14.54 -14.39 -32.61
C GLN A 116 -15.57 -13.25 -32.78
N THR A 117 -16.87 -13.54 -32.68
CA THR A 117 -17.91 -12.51 -32.67
C THR A 117 -17.82 -11.66 -31.40
N VAL A 118 -17.74 -12.29 -30.23
CA VAL A 118 -17.54 -11.59 -28.95
C VAL A 118 -16.26 -10.75 -28.99
N LEU A 119 -15.14 -11.32 -29.44
CA LEU A 119 -13.87 -10.58 -29.51
C LEU A 119 -13.95 -9.35 -30.43
N ARG A 120 -14.65 -9.44 -31.56
CA ARG A 120 -14.88 -8.27 -32.44
C ARG A 120 -15.74 -7.21 -31.77
N MET A 121 -16.81 -7.61 -31.08
CA MET A 121 -17.69 -6.68 -30.36
C MET A 121 -16.95 -5.97 -29.23
N VAL A 122 -16.12 -6.70 -28.47
CA VAL A 122 -15.28 -6.13 -27.41
C VAL A 122 -14.28 -5.12 -27.98
N ARG A 123 -13.65 -5.42 -29.12
CA ARG A 123 -12.74 -4.47 -29.80
C ARG A 123 -13.49 -3.22 -30.27
N ALA A 124 -14.67 -3.37 -30.88
CA ALA A 124 -15.51 -2.25 -31.27
C ALA A 124 -15.92 -1.39 -30.06
N HIS A 125 -16.28 -2.02 -28.94
CA HIS A 125 -16.58 -1.33 -27.69
C HIS A 125 -15.37 -0.55 -27.17
N ARG A 126 -14.16 -1.14 -27.26
CA ARG A 126 -12.92 -0.46 -26.89
C ARG A 126 -12.65 0.76 -27.77
N GLU A 127 -12.78 0.62 -29.08
CA GLU A 127 -12.59 1.71 -30.03
C GLU A 127 -13.56 2.87 -29.78
N LEU A 128 -14.83 2.55 -29.52
CA LEU A 128 -15.84 3.55 -29.15
C LEU A 128 -15.45 4.31 -27.87
N SER A 129 -14.97 3.58 -26.84
CA SER A 129 -14.55 4.20 -25.57
C SER A 129 -13.37 5.17 -25.71
N ALA A 130 -12.55 5.04 -26.76
CA ALA A 130 -11.44 5.95 -27.00
C ALA A 130 -11.89 7.40 -27.24
N GLY A 131 -13.11 7.61 -27.74
CA GLY A 131 -13.71 8.93 -27.95
C GLY A 131 -14.41 9.52 -26.72
N LEU A 132 -14.63 8.72 -25.67
CA LEU A 132 -15.42 9.11 -24.49
C LEU A 132 -14.56 9.63 -23.32
N GLY A 133 -13.23 9.56 -23.43
CA GLY A 133 -12.31 9.91 -22.35
C GLY A 133 -10.89 10.18 -22.83
N ASP A 134 -9.90 10.00 -21.95
CA ASP A 134 -8.47 10.17 -22.27
C ASP A 134 -7.87 8.91 -22.93
N GLY A 135 -8.62 8.30 -23.85
CA GLY A 135 -8.29 7.05 -24.51
C GLY A 135 -9.12 5.85 -24.04
N PRO A 136 -8.93 4.67 -24.67
CA PRO A 136 -9.74 3.49 -24.40
C PRO A 136 -9.49 2.92 -22.99
N TRP A 137 -10.41 2.13 -22.47
CA TRP A 137 -10.13 1.31 -21.29
C TRP A 137 -9.01 0.30 -21.56
N TRP A 138 -8.26 -0.07 -20.52
CA TRP A 138 -7.23 -1.12 -20.59
C TRP A 138 -7.81 -2.51 -20.34
N ARG A 139 -8.74 -2.57 -19.39
CA ARG A 139 -9.42 -3.80 -18.99
C ARG A 139 -10.92 -3.58 -18.87
N MET A 140 -11.71 -4.50 -19.39
CA MET A 140 -13.16 -4.56 -19.21
C MET A 140 -13.51 -5.82 -18.43
N VAL A 141 -14.26 -5.65 -17.34
CA VAL A 141 -14.77 -6.73 -16.50
C VAL A 141 -16.30 -6.77 -16.65
N LEU A 142 -16.81 -7.91 -17.09
CA LEU A 142 -18.23 -8.18 -17.25
C LEU A 142 -18.62 -9.26 -16.24
N GLN A 143 -19.65 -9.00 -15.44
CA GLN A 143 -20.23 -10.00 -14.56
C GLN A 143 -21.72 -10.05 -14.76
N PHE A 144 -22.27 -11.25 -14.94
CA PHE A 144 -23.71 -11.41 -15.04
C PHE A 144 -24.18 -12.78 -14.58
N THR A 145 -25.47 -12.86 -14.25
CA THR A 145 -26.10 -14.09 -13.78
C THR A 145 -27.29 -14.47 -14.65
N ALA A 146 -27.67 -15.75 -14.60
CA ALA A 146 -28.87 -16.23 -15.28
C ALA A 146 -30.17 -15.58 -14.75
N ALA A 147 -30.12 -14.94 -13.58
CA ALA A 147 -31.22 -14.18 -13.00
C ALA A 147 -31.34 -12.75 -13.58
N GLY A 148 -30.41 -12.33 -14.45
CA GLY A 148 -30.44 -11.01 -15.10
C GLY A 148 -29.65 -9.92 -14.38
N GLU A 149 -28.88 -10.25 -13.33
CA GLU A 149 -27.91 -9.30 -12.79
C GLU A 149 -26.82 -9.07 -13.84
N PHE A 150 -26.42 -7.82 -14.03
CA PHE A 150 -25.42 -7.41 -15.01
C PHE A 150 -24.61 -6.24 -14.49
N SER A 151 -23.29 -6.35 -14.56
CA SER A 151 -22.36 -5.25 -14.31
C SER A 151 -21.26 -5.23 -15.37
N VAL A 152 -20.86 -4.00 -15.73
CA VAL A 152 -19.71 -3.72 -16.58
C VAL A 152 -18.83 -2.76 -15.81
N ASP A 153 -17.57 -3.11 -15.66
CA ASP A 153 -16.55 -2.24 -15.10
C ASP A 153 -15.44 -2.01 -16.13
N LEU A 154 -15.13 -0.74 -16.37
CA LEU A 154 -14.13 -0.30 -17.33
C LEU A 154 -12.96 0.28 -16.54
N ASP A 155 -11.86 -0.45 -16.57
CA ASP A 155 -10.66 -0.16 -15.81
C ASP A 155 -9.63 0.56 -16.69
N TYR A 156 -9.35 1.80 -16.30
CA TYR A 156 -8.39 2.71 -16.92
C TYR A 156 -7.01 2.67 -16.26
N GLY A 157 -6.77 1.67 -15.41
CA GLY A 157 -5.47 1.40 -14.80
C GLY A 157 -5.28 2.15 -13.49
N GLU A 158 -6.35 2.43 -12.75
CA GLU A 158 -6.23 3.06 -11.42
C GLU A 158 -5.38 2.21 -10.47
N GLU A 159 -5.44 0.89 -10.66
CA GLU A 159 -4.74 -0.14 -9.88
C GLU A 159 -3.94 -1.07 -10.81
N PRO A 160 -2.82 -1.66 -10.35
CA PRO A 160 -2.09 -2.66 -11.11
C PRO A 160 -2.97 -3.85 -11.49
N PHE A 161 -2.88 -4.29 -12.75
CA PHE A 161 -3.67 -5.43 -13.19
C PHE A 161 -3.20 -6.75 -12.54
N PRO A 162 -4.12 -7.66 -12.23
CA PRO A 162 -3.78 -8.99 -11.74
C PRO A 162 -2.87 -9.77 -12.69
N GLU A 163 -2.14 -10.72 -12.13
CA GLU A 163 -1.33 -11.66 -12.91
C GLU A 163 -2.19 -12.38 -13.97
N GLY A 164 -1.62 -12.56 -15.17
CA GLY A 164 -2.33 -13.13 -16.31
C GLY A 164 -3.28 -12.16 -17.03
N GLN A 165 -3.48 -10.95 -16.51
CA GLN A 165 -4.23 -9.86 -17.17
C GLN A 165 -3.31 -8.69 -17.57
N LEU A 166 -2.16 -8.56 -16.91
CA LEU A 166 -1.10 -7.63 -17.29
C LEU A 166 -0.45 -8.07 -18.61
N LEU A 167 -0.54 -7.23 -19.64
CA LEU A 167 0.06 -7.47 -20.95
C LEU A 167 1.58 -7.18 -20.92
N ALA A 168 2.30 -7.64 -21.94
CA ALA A 168 3.71 -7.30 -22.09
C ALA A 168 3.90 -5.77 -22.28
N PRO A 169 4.99 -5.15 -21.77
CA PRO A 169 5.18 -3.70 -21.80
C PRO A 169 5.09 -3.08 -23.20
N HIS A 170 5.60 -3.77 -24.23
CA HIS A 170 5.58 -3.27 -25.61
C HIS A 170 4.16 -3.10 -26.17
N LEU A 171 3.19 -3.93 -25.75
CA LEU A 171 1.79 -3.81 -26.19
C LEU A 171 1.15 -2.53 -25.68
N TYR A 172 1.46 -2.13 -24.44
CA TYR A 172 0.99 -0.84 -23.91
C TYR A 172 1.69 0.34 -24.59
N ALA A 173 2.99 0.22 -24.90
CA ALA A 173 3.71 1.26 -25.63
C ALA A 173 3.14 1.48 -27.04
N GLU A 174 2.84 0.40 -27.77
CA GLU A 174 2.16 0.45 -29.07
C GLU A 174 0.74 1.03 -28.95
N ASP A 175 0.00 0.67 -27.90
CA ASP A 175 -1.32 1.22 -27.66
C ASP A 175 -1.29 2.73 -27.41
N LEU A 176 -0.33 3.24 -26.65
CA LEU A 176 -0.15 4.68 -26.43
C LEU A 176 0.27 5.44 -27.70
N GLN A 177 0.88 4.77 -28.67
CA GLN A 177 1.14 5.35 -29.99
C GLN A 177 -0.15 5.45 -30.83
N ALA A 178 -1.02 4.44 -30.75
CA ALA A 178 -2.29 4.41 -31.47
C ALA A 178 -3.36 5.31 -30.83
N PHE A 179 -3.38 5.35 -29.50
CA PHE A 179 -4.31 6.12 -28.67
C PHE A 179 -3.53 6.95 -27.65
N PRO A 180 -2.96 8.10 -28.07
CA PRO A 180 -2.24 8.99 -27.16
C PRO A 180 -3.13 9.50 -26.03
N ARG A 181 -2.58 9.53 -24.82
CA ARG A 181 -3.25 10.00 -23.60
C ARG A 181 -2.56 11.22 -23.04
N LYS A 182 -3.29 12.10 -22.36
CA LYS A 182 -2.72 13.22 -21.60
C LYS A 182 -1.99 12.70 -20.36
N HIS A 183 -2.53 11.65 -19.75
CA HIS A 183 -1.98 11.06 -18.54
C HIS A 183 -2.07 9.53 -18.55
N VAL A 184 -1.03 8.88 -18.04
CA VAL A 184 -0.99 7.43 -17.83
C VAL A 184 -0.75 7.17 -16.34
N PRO A 185 -1.49 6.24 -15.70
CA PRO A 185 -1.24 5.87 -14.31
C PRO A 185 0.23 5.56 -14.06
N VAL A 186 0.79 6.10 -12.96
CA VAL A 186 2.24 6.09 -12.70
C VAL A 186 2.83 4.68 -12.75
N TRP A 187 2.11 3.69 -12.21
CA TRP A 187 2.56 2.29 -12.24
C TRP A 187 2.63 1.71 -13.65
N LEU A 188 1.70 2.07 -14.53
CA LEU A 188 1.67 1.58 -15.90
C LEU A 188 2.75 2.27 -16.73
N ALA A 189 2.87 3.59 -16.57
CA ALA A 189 3.95 4.35 -17.19
C ALA A 189 5.34 3.85 -16.73
N ALA A 190 5.47 3.47 -15.45
CA ALA A 190 6.65 2.82 -14.90
C ALA A 190 6.90 1.45 -15.51
N TYR A 191 5.89 0.59 -15.53
CA TYR A 191 5.96 -0.74 -16.13
C TYR A 191 6.45 -0.71 -17.60
N ILE A 192 6.04 0.31 -18.35
CA ILE A 192 6.44 0.49 -19.76
C ILE A 192 7.88 1.02 -19.89
N SER A 193 8.28 1.97 -19.05
CA SER A 193 9.42 2.85 -19.34
C SER A 193 10.49 2.95 -18.24
N HIS A 194 10.38 2.18 -17.15
CA HIS A 194 11.33 2.28 -16.04
C HIS A 194 12.78 1.97 -16.45
N GLY A 195 13.00 1.10 -17.44
CA GLY A 195 14.32 0.84 -18.04
C GLY A 195 15.41 0.46 -17.03
N GLY A 196 15.03 -0.12 -15.88
CA GLY A 196 15.95 -0.43 -14.79
C GLY A 196 16.63 0.77 -14.12
N ARG A 197 16.17 2.01 -14.35
CA ARG A 197 16.86 3.23 -13.88
C ARG A 197 17.01 3.34 -12.36
N GLN A 198 16.11 2.69 -11.61
CA GLN A 198 16.16 2.61 -10.15
C GLN A 198 16.84 1.34 -9.62
N GLN A 199 17.18 0.38 -10.48
CA GLN A 199 17.94 -0.80 -10.09
C GLN A 199 19.37 -0.39 -9.70
N ARG A 200 19.90 -1.13 -8.75
CA ARG A 200 21.19 -0.87 -8.13
C ARG A 200 21.81 -2.20 -7.70
N SER A 201 22.19 -3.01 -8.69
CA SER A 201 22.88 -4.27 -8.46
C SER A 201 24.14 -4.05 -7.60
N PRO A 202 24.65 -5.05 -6.86
CA PRO A 202 25.83 -4.86 -6.01
C PRO A 202 27.04 -4.27 -6.76
N GLN A 203 27.27 -4.69 -8.01
CA GLN A 203 28.33 -4.17 -8.87
C GLN A 203 28.10 -2.69 -9.21
N LEU A 204 26.85 -2.33 -9.56
CA LEU A 204 26.47 -0.95 -9.88
C LEU A 204 26.53 -0.06 -8.64
N ALA A 205 26.12 -0.56 -7.48
CA ALA A 205 26.21 0.12 -6.19
C ALA A 205 27.66 0.47 -5.85
N ALA A 206 28.58 -0.49 -6.00
CA ALA A 206 30.01 -0.28 -5.75
C ALA A 206 30.66 0.69 -6.76
N ALA A 207 30.25 0.65 -8.02
CA ALA A 207 30.71 1.60 -9.03
C ALA A 207 30.22 3.02 -8.75
N ARG A 208 28.92 3.19 -8.47
CA ARG A 208 28.31 4.48 -8.16
C ARG A 208 28.86 5.07 -6.86
N ALA A 209 29.01 4.29 -5.80
CA ALA A 209 29.60 4.77 -4.55
C ALA A 209 31.03 5.31 -4.72
N ARG A 210 31.84 4.68 -5.58
CA ARG A 210 33.18 5.21 -5.93
C ARG A 210 33.10 6.50 -6.75
N ALA A 211 32.19 6.56 -7.72
CA ALA A 211 31.97 7.75 -8.53
C ALA A 211 31.51 8.94 -7.68
N ASP A 212 30.54 8.73 -6.78
CA ASP A 212 30.04 9.74 -5.85
C ASP A 212 31.17 10.26 -4.95
N ARG A 213 32.00 9.37 -4.40
CA ARG A 213 33.19 9.77 -3.62
C ARG A 213 34.18 10.60 -4.43
N ALA A 214 34.45 10.23 -5.69
CA ALA A 214 35.34 10.98 -6.56
C ALA A 214 34.77 12.36 -6.96
N ALA A 215 33.44 12.45 -7.10
CA ALA A 215 32.72 13.68 -7.44
C ALA A 215 32.37 14.55 -6.21
N GLY A 216 32.66 14.08 -4.99
CA GLY A 216 32.28 14.79 -3.77
C GLY A 216 30.77 14.82 -3.50
N VAL A 217 30.00 13.90 -4.07
CA VAL A 217 28.56 13.75 -3.80
C VAL A 217 28.40 13.15 -2.40
N LEU A 218 27.86 13.96 -1.49
CA LEU A 218 27.65 13.57 -0.09
C LEU A 218 26.17 13.30 0.17
N PRO A 219 25.86 12.32 1.04
CA PRO A 219 24.49 12.08 1.42
C PRO A 219 23.99 13.14 2.41
N VAL A 220 22.69 13.36 2.39
CA VAL A 220 22.02 14.26 3.33
C VAL A 220 21.80 13.51 4.65
N ARG A 221 22.38 14.01 5.74
CA ARG A 221 22.09 13.49 7.08
C ARG A 221 20.67 13.84 7.48
N SER A 222 19.90 12.82 7.86
CA SER A 222 18.54 12.96 8.35
C SER A 222 18.53 12.89 9.87
N VAL A 223 18.17 14.00 10.51
CA VAL A 223 18.21 14.15 11.98
C VAL A 223 16.81 14.12 12.58
N THR A 224 15.81 14.61 11.85
CA THR A 224 14.44 14.79 12.35
C THR A 224 13.41 13.93 11.62
N ASP A 225 13.77 13.26 10.52
CA ASP A 225 12.79 12.50 9.74
C ASP A 225 12.37 11.22 10.45
N PHE A 226 13.31 10.54 11.12
CA PHE A 226 13.07 9.27 11.78
C PHE A 226 13.77 9.18 13.14
N PRO A 227 13.18 8.48 14.12
CA PRO A 227 13.87 8.15 15.36
C PRO A 227 15.10 7.26 15.10
N PRO A 228 16.01 7.12 16.07
CA PRO A 228 17.13 6.18 15.97
C PRO A 228 16.66 4.75 15.62
N LEU A 229 17.53 3.95 15.00
CA LEU A 229 17.16 2.65 14.44
C LEU A 229 16.47 1.70 15.44
N ARG A 230 16.97 1.63 16.69
CA ARG A 230 16.41 0.73 17.71
C ARG A 230 14.97 1.09 18.10
N PRO A 231 14.65 2.34 18.51
CA PRO A 231 13.25 2.75 18.68
C PRO A 231 12.40 2.56 17.44
N LEU A 232 12.91 2.86 16.24
CA LEU A 232 12.17 2.67 14.99
C LEU A 232 11.74 1.21 14.79
N TRP A 233 12.68 0.27 14.98
CA TRP A 233 12.44 -1.17 14.92
C TRP A 233 11.42 -1.63 15.96
N ALA A 234 11.57 -1.16 17.20
CA ALA A 234 10.67 -1.51 18.29
C ALA A 234 9.23 -1.05 18.03
N ARG A 235 9.06 0.19 17.57
CA ARG A 235 7.74 0.75 17.23
C ARG A 235 7.09 0.00 16.08
N TRP A 236 7.85 -0.36 15.06
CA TRP A 236 7.32 -1.16 13.96
C TRP A 236 6.81 -2.51 14.45
N ALA A 237 7.59 -3.18 15.29
CA ALA A 237 7.22 -4.47 15.86
C ALA A 237 5.95 -4.40 16.72
N VAL A 238 5.78 -3.32 17.50
CA VAL A 238 4.57 -3.09 18.28
C VAL A 238 3.34 -2.87 17.39
N ILE A 239 3.46 -2.10 16.31
CA ILE A 239 2.34 -1.92 15.36
C ILE A 239 2.03 -3.26 14.67
N ALA A 240 3.03 -4.01 14.22
CA ALA A 240 2.83 -5.33 13.62
C ALA A 240 2.11 -6.28 14.60
N ALA A 241 2.54 -6.32 15.86
CA ALA A 241 1.90 -7.10 16.91
C ALA A 241 0.44 -6.68 17.13
N ALA A 242 0.12 -5.39 17.07
CA ALA A 242 -1.24 -4.89 17.19
C ALA A 242 -2.15 -5.40 16.06
N PHE A 243 -1.68 -5.34 14.81
CA PHE A 243 -2.46 -5.83 13.66
C PHE A 243 -2.68 -7.35 13.71
N VAL A 244 -1.68 -8.11 14.19
CA VAL A 244 -1.82 -9.56 14.38
C VAL A 244 -2.79 -9.86 15.53
N ALA A 245 -2.72 -9.13 16.64
CA ALA A 245 -3.63 -9.30 17.77
C ALA A 245 -5.11 -9.17 17.37
N THR A 246 -5.43 -8.29 16.41
CA THR A 246 -6.80 -8.10 15.92
C THR A 246 -7.19 -9.05 14.78
N GLY A 247 -6.35 -10.03 14.46
CA GLY A 247 -6.59 -10.99 13.37
C GLY A 247 -6.53 -10.36 11.97
N SER A 248 -5.91 -9.18 11.82
CA SER A 248 -5.83 -8.54 10.50
C SER A 248 -4.90 -9.34 9.60
N ALA A 249 -5.38 -9.78 8.45
CA ALA A 249 -4.55 -10.46 7.43
C ALA A 249 -3.57 -9.49 6.74
N THR A 250 -3.83 -8.19 6.79
CA THR A 250 -3.04 -7.13 6.15
C THR A 250 -2.37 -6.22 7.18
N GLY A 251 -1.52 -5.30 6.72
CA GLY A 251 -0.82 -4.32 7.56
C GLY A 251 0.63 -4.70 7.89
N PRO A 252 1.27 -3.99 8.83
CA PRO A 252 2.69 -4.17 9.14
C PRO A 252 3.01 -5.58 9.63
N ARG A 253 4.18 -6.10 9.24
CA ARG A 253 4.72 -7.39 9.69
C ARG A 253 6.21 -7.29 10.01
N ILE A 254 6.62 -8.09 10.98
CA ILE A 254 8.01 -8.42 11.26
C ILE A 254 8.32 -9.81 10.69
N LEU A 255 9.42 -9.87 9.97
CA LEU A 255 10.10 -11.07 9.49
C LEU A 255 11.53 -11.05 10.06
N PRO A 256 12.29 -12.15 9.99
CA PRO A 256 13.69 -12.17 10.40
C PRO A 256 14.49 -11.03 9.73
N ALA A 257 15.02 -10.12 10.55
CA ALA A 257 15.79 -8.93 10.13
C ALA A 257 15.08 -7.98 9.15
N THR A 258 13.75 -8.10 8.97
CA THR A 258 13.01 -7.31 7.99
C THR A 258 11.67 -6.88 8.57
N ALA A 259 11.27 -5.64 8.35
CA ALA A 259 9.92 -5.18 8.59
C ALA A 259 9.28 -4.73 7.28
N VAL A 260 8.04 -5.15 7.04
CA VAL A 260 7.29 -4.82 5.83
C VAL A 260 5.97 -4.17 6.19
N PHE A 261 5.56 -3.22 5.35
CA PHE A 261 4.24 -2.60 5.42
C PHE A 261 3.81 -2.25 4.00
N GLU A 262 2.63 -2.71 3.63
CA GLU A 262 1.90 -2.26 2.45
C GLU A 262 0.53 -1.76 2.94
N GLY A 263 0.25 -0.50 2.66
CA GLY A 263 -1.00 0.16 2.96
C GLY A 263 -2.08 -0.17 1.94
N SER A 264 -3.32 0.21 2.24
CA SER A 264 -4.49 -0.07 1.40
C SER A 264 -4.52 0.69 0.06
N ARG A 265 -3.62 1.66 -0.13
CA ARG A 265 -3.50 2.47 -1.36
C ARG A 265 -2.20 2.22 -2.12
N ASN A 266 -1.59 1.03 -2.00
CA ASN A 266 -0.29 0.68 -2.60
C ASN A 266 0.91 1.55 -2.19
N SER A 267 0.75 2.40 -1.19
CA SER A 267 1.85 3.04 -0.48
C SER A 267 2.44 2.02 0.50
N GLY A 268 3.76 1.92 0.58
CA GLY A 268 4.40 0.92 1.43
C GLY A 268 5.90 1.10 1.56
N ALA A 269 6.46 0.39 2.54
CA ALA A 269 7.86 0.47 2.89
C ALA A 269 8.40 -0.86 3.43
N THR A 270 9.69 -1.05 3.22
CA THR A 270 10.46 -2.15 3.80
C THR A 270 11.66 -1.58 4.54
N LEU A 271 11.87 -2.09 5.76
CA LEU A 271 13.06 -1.87 6.56
C LEU A 271 13.86 -3.17 6.62
N TYR A 272 15.09 -3.15 6.13
CA TYR A 272 16.05 -4.24 6.30
C TYR A 272 17.07 -3.88 7.37
N LEU A 273 17.24 -4.76 8.36
CA LEU A 273 18.35 -4.72 9.31
C LEU A 273 19.54 -5.49 8.75
N LEU A 274 20.74 -4.89 8.83
CA LEU A 274 21.96 -5.44 8.29
C LEU A 274 23.03 -5.56 9.38
N PRO A 275 23.99 -6.51 9.23
CA PRO A 275 25.11 -6.63 10.15
C PRO A 275 25.90 -5.31 10.27
N GLY A 276 26.43 -5.04 11.46
CA GLY A 276 27.27 -3.86 11.73
C GLY A 276 26.50 -2.58 12.04
N ASP A 277 25.31 -2.69 12.66
CA ASP A 277 24.41 -1.57 12.98
C ASP A 277 24.09 -0.72 11.74
N ARG A 278 23.59 -1.41 10.71
CA ARG A 278 23.19 -0.83 9.44
C ARG A 278 21.74 -1.18 9.15
N ALA A 279 21.05 -0.32 8.42
CA ALA A 279 19.72 -0.62 7.93
C ALA A 279 19.40 0.15 6.66
N VAL A 280 18.39 -0.31 5.93
CA VAL A 280 17.84 0.39 4.77
C VAL A 280 16.32 0.45 4.93
N LEU A 281 15.77 1.67 4.93
CA LEU A 281 14.34 1.94 4.88
C LEU A 281 14.01 2.51 3.50
N SER A 282 13.26 1.77 2.69
CA SER A 282 12.95 2.19 1.32
C SER A 282 11.53 1.79 0.93
N GLY A 283 10.94 2.50 -0.02
CA GLY A 283 9.54 2.29 -0.37
C GLY A 283 8.97 3.27 -1.39
N GLY A 284 7.64 3.22 -1.51
CA GLY A 284 6.86 3.99 -2.47
C GLY A 284 5.66 4.62 -1.79
N VAL A 285 5.46 5.93 -1.96
CA VAL A 285 4.13 6.53 -1.82
C VAL A 285 3.45 6.41 -3.19
N TRP A 286 2.21 5.96 -3.23
CA TRP A 286 1.46 5.77 -4.45
C TRP A 286 1.23 7.09 -5.17
N ASN A 287 1.37 7.09 -6.50
CA ASN A 287 1.16 8.26 -7.35
C ASN A 287 1.88 9.53 -6.86
N THR A 288 3.13 9.42 -6.37
CA THR A 288 3.91 10.60 -5.96
C THR A 288 4.02 11.60 -7.12
N PRO A 289 3.87 12.91 -6.87
CA PRO A 289 4.04 13.94 -7.90
C PRO A 289 5.39 13.86 -8.61
N GLU A 290 6.45 13.45 -7.91
CA GLU A 290 7.78 13.31 -8.46
C GLU A 290 7.85 12.19 -9.52
N LEU A 291 7.38 10.98 -9.19
CA LEU A 291 7.35 9.89 -10.18
C LEU A 291 6.37 10.20 -11.31
N ASP A 292 5.23 10.81 -11.02
CA ASP A 292 4.29 11.25 -12.03
C ASP A 292 4.94 12.19 -13.05
N ALA A 293 5.63 13.23 -12.58
CA ALA A 293 6.37 14.14 -13.45
C ALA A 293 7.45 13.42 -14.26
N VAL A 294 8.19 12.49 -13.66
CA VAL A 294 9.23 11.73 -14.39
C VAL A 294 8.62 10.89 -15.50
N TYR A 295 7.53 10.18 -15.22
CA TYR A 295 6.94 9.22 -16.16
C TYR A 295 6.03 9.85 -17.20
N ASN A 296 5.22 10.84 -16.83
CA ASN A 296 4.23 11.46 -17.71
C ASN A 296 4.75 12.73 -18.40
N THR A 297 5.75 13.41 -17.83
CA THR A 297 6.26 14.68 -18.41
C THR A 297 7.74 14.64 -18.81
N GLY A 298 8.45 13.55 -18.49
CA GLY A 298 9.87 13.41 -18.81
C GLY A 298 10.81 14.18 -17.88
N ALA A 299 10.36 14.54 -16.67
CA ALA A 299 11.22 15.16 -15.66
C ALA A 299 12.39 14.24 -15.28
N ALA A 300 13.47 14.82 -14.74
CA ALA A 300 14.62 14.04 -14.28
C ALA A 300 14.26 13.16 -13.07
N MET A 301 14.66 11.89 -13.09
CA MET A 301 14.48 10.98 -11.96
C MET A 301 15.31 11.45 -10.75
N PRO A 302 14.70 11.62 -9.56
CA PRO A 302 15.46 11.94 -8.36
C PRO A 302 16.52 10.89 -8.05
N ASN A 303 17.71 11.32 -7.68
CA ASN A 303 18.79 10.44 -7.27
C ASN A 303 18.63 10.01 -5.81
N TYR A 304 17.70 9.08 -5.57
CA TYR A 304 17.43 8.52 -4.23
C TYR A 304 18.66 7.90 -3.56
N TYR A 305 19.68 7.53 -4.33
CA TYR A 305 20.90 6.89 -3.86
C TYR A 305 22.14 7.80 -3.88
N ALA A 306 21.96 9.11 -4.01
CA ALA A 306 23.06 10.06 -4.01
C ALA A 306 23.89 9.95 -2.72
N GLY A 307 25.18 9.64 -2.85
CA GLY A 307 26.09 9.44 -1.72
C GLY A 307 25.84 8.15 -0.93
N ALA A 308 25.01 7.24 -1.45
CA ALA A 308 24.73 5.98 -0.80
C ALA A 308 25.95 5.05 -0.85
N PRO A 309 26.27 4.35 0.26
CA PRO A 309 27.37 3.41 0.29
C PRO A 309 27.08 2.19 -0.60
N GLU A 310 28.14 1.46 -0.95
CA GLU A 310 28.07 0.29 -1.86
C GLU A 310 27.19 -0.86 -1.37
N TRP A 311 26.90 -0.93 -0.07
CA TRP A 311 26.01 -1.95 0.52
C TRP A 311 24.52 -1.59 0.42
N VAL A 312 24.16 -0.36 0.00
CA VAL A 312 22.79 -0.02 -0.40
C VAL A 312 22.63 -0.47 -1.85
N ALA A 313 22.07 -1.66 -2.02
CA ALA A 313 21.92 -2.36 -3.29
C ALA A 313 20.63 -3.19 -3.33
N ASP A 314 20.23 -3.68 -4.50
CA ASP A 314 18.94 -4.34 -4.75
C ASP A 314 18.50 -5.38 -3.69
N PRO A 315 19.36 -6.27 -3.14
CA PRO A 315 18.93 -7.26 -2.15
C PRO A 315 18.41 -6.70 -0.82
N VAL A 316 18.69 -5.42 -0.54
CA VAL A 316 18.30 -4.73 0.70
C VAL A 316 17.41 -3.52 0.41
N LEU A 317 16.86 -3.44 -0.81
CA LEU A 317 15.93 -2.40 -1.24
C LEU A 317 14.52 -2.98 -1.35
N ASN A 318 13.53 -2.11 -1.19
CA ASN A 318 12.14 -2.47 -1.43
C ASN A 318 11.96 -2.89 -2.92
N PRO A 319 11.18 -3.95 -3.20
CA PRO A 319 10.98 -4.47 -4.56
C PRO A 319 10.51 -3.45 -5.60
N ARG A 320 9.92 -2.32 -5.17
CA ARG A 320 9.53 -1.20 -6.04
C ARG A 320 10.71 -0.63 -6.83
N ALA A 321 11.95 -0.77 -6.36
CA ALA A 321 13.15 -0.38 -7.13
C ALA A 321 13.25 -1.12 -8.47
N THR A 322 12.86 -2.40 -8.51
CA THR A 322 12.87 -3.21 -9.74
C THR A 322 11.85 -2.69 -10.75
N GLY A 323 10.66 -2.30 -10.28
CA GLY A 323 9.56 -1.79 -11.09
C GLY A 323 9.61 -0.29 -11.38
N GLY A 324 10.64 0.44 -10.93
CA GLY A 324 10.73 1.88 -11.12
C GLY A 324 9.75 2.70 -10.27
N LEU A 325 9.21 2.12 -9.20
CA LEU A 325 8.19 2.72 -8.33
C LEU A 325 8.73 3.14 -6.96
N LEU A 326 10.05 3.11 -6.78
CA LEU A 326 10.66 3.63 -5.56
C LEU A 326 10.52 5.15 -5.53
N SER A 327 10.04 5.69 -4.42
CA SER A 327 9.90 7.14 -4.19
C SER A 327 10.79 7.67 -3.06
N PHE A 328 11.37 6.77 -2.26
CA PHE A 328 12.36 7.13 -1.24
C PHE A 328 13.28 5.97 -0.89
N CYS A 329 14.49 6.34 -0.47
CA CYS A 329 15.49 5.47 0.15
C CYS A 329 16.19 6.23 1.28
N TYR A 330 16.23 5.62 2.45
CA TYR A 330 16.96 6.03 3.64
C TYR A 330 17.85 4.88 4.08
N TRP A 331 19.02 5.18 4.63
CA TRP A 331 19.90 4.17 5.20
C TRP A 331 20.49 4.63 6.53
N TRP A 332 20.60 3.70 7.47
CA TRP A 332 21.24 3.91 8.75
C TRP A 332 22.68 3.41 8.68
N ASP A 333 23.63 4.24 9.11
CA ASP A 333 25.02 3.83 9.33
C ASP A 333 25.47 4.24 10.72
N ARG A 334 25.35 3.31 11.68
CA ARG A 334 25.84 3.33 13.07
C ARG A 334 25.33 4.47 13.99
N THR A 335 25.22 5.67 13.45
CA THR A 335 25.13 6.94 14.18
C THR A 335 23.94 7.77 13.73
N GLY A 336 23.32 7.45 12.59
CA GLY A 336 22.23 8.25 12.06
C GLY A 336 21.69 7.73 10.73
N TRP A 337 20.54 8.30 10.38
CA TRP A 337 19.91 8.14 9.08
C TRP A 337 20.53 9.08 8.05
N TYR A 338 20.62 8.60 6.83
CA TYR A 338 21.08 9.32 5.65
C TYR A 338 20.13 9.05 4.49
N ARG A 339 20.12 9.97 3.53
CA ARG A 339 19.32 9.88 2.31
C ARG A 339 20.03 10.60 1.15
N GLY A 340 19.71 10.20 -0.08
CA GLY A 340 20.01 11.01 -1.26
C GLY A 340 18.95 12.10 -1.44
N GLU A 341 18.35 12.17 -2.62
CA GLU A 341 17.27 13.12 -2.95
C GLU A 341 15.87 12.67 -2.47
N SER A 342 15.79 11.71 -1.55
CA SER A 342 14.52 11.26 -0.97
C SER A 342 13.78 12.40 -0.25
N PRO A 343 12.45 12.50 -0.34
CA PRO A 343 11.67 13.54 0.33
C PRO A 343 11.66 13.34 1.85
N PRO A 344 11.44 14.40 2.66
CA PRO A 344 11.44 14.33 4.13
C PRO A 344 10.31 13.43 4.63
N ALA A 345 10.46 12.84 5.83
CA ALA A 345 9.54 11.79 6.29
C ALA A 345 8.08 12.24 6.45
N MET A 346 7.84 13.55 6.64
CA MET A 346 6.46 14.08 6.65
C MET A 346 5.70 13.80 5.35
N ARG A 347 6.40 13.68 4.21
CA ARG A 347 5.81 13.30 2.92
C ARG A 347 5.69 11.78 2.72
N LEU A 348 6.06 10.99 3.72
CA LEU A 348 6.07 9.52 3.67
C LEU A 348 4.99 8.89 4.56
N ALA A 349 4.09 9.70 5.13
CA ALA A 349 3.08 9.26 6.11
C ALA A 349 2.15 8.14 5.60
N GLU A 350 1.92 8.05 4.28
CA GLU A 350 1.13 6.97 3.70
C GLU A 350 1.91 5.66 3.53
N ALA A 351 3.24 5.75 3.34
CA ALA A 351 4.09 4.61 3.05
C ALA A 351 4.78 4.04 4.29
N VAL A 352 4.89 4.82 5.37
CA VAL A 352 5.53 4.41 6.61
C VAL A 352 4.48 4.45 7.73
N PRO A 353 4.33 3.38 8.53
CA PRO A 353 3.38 3.39 9.63
C PRO A 353 3.74 4.50 10.65
N GLY A 354 2.85 4.83 11.59
CA GLY A 354 3.05 5.94 12.54
C GLY A 354 4.20 5.73 13.56
N LEU A 355 5.46 5.73 13.11
CA LEU A 355 6.66 5.34 13.86
C LEU A 355 7.41 6.52 14.52
N TRP A 356 7.04 7.76 14.20
CA TRP A 356 7.84 8.95 14.50
C TRP A 356 8.10 9.20 15.98
N THR A 357 7.09 9.01 16.82
CA THR A 357 7.15 9.19 18.28
C THR A 357 6.46 8.02 18.97
N ALA A 358 6.79 7.81 20.25
CA ALA A 358 6.14 6.75 21.04
C ALA A 358 4.63 7.02 21.15
N GLU A 359 4.25 8.29 21.25
CA GLU A 359 2.87 8.77 21.31
C GLU A 359 2.11 8.49 20.01
N THR A 360 2.68 8.83 18.86
CA THR A 360 2.07 8.55 17.55
C THR A 360 1.90 7.04 17.35
N THR A 361 2.89 6.25 17.74
CA THR A 361 2.80 4.79 17.68
C THR A 361 1.71 4.25 18.62
N ALA A 362 1.61 4.76 19.84
CA ALA A 362 0.56 4.38 20.78
C ALA A 362 -0.84 4.74 20.26
N ASP A 363 -0.99 5.89 19.59
CA ASP A 363 -2.25 6.31 18.98
C ASP A 363 -2.66 5.36 17.84
N VAL A 364 -1.71 4.90 17.01
CA VAL A 364 -1.97 3.88 15.99
C VAL A 364 -2.42 2.57 16.63
N VAL A 365 -1.69 2.08 17.64
CA VAL A 365 -2.00 0.84 18.36
C VAL A 365 -3.38 0.90 19.00
N CYS A 366 -3.71 2.02 19.65
CA CYS A 366 -5.01 2.22 20.28
C CYS A 366 -6.15 2.19 19.26
N ARG A 367 -5.98 2.81 18.08
CA ARG A 367 -6.99 2.78 17.00
C ARG A 367 -7.19 1.39 16.41
N VAL A 368 -6.12 0.60 16.31
CA VAL A 368 -6.19 -0.79 15.84
C VAL A 368 -6.92 -1.65 16.85
N ALA A 369 -6.58 -1.52 18.14
CA ALA A 369 -7.14 -2.34 19.21
C ALA A 369 -8.65 -2.19 19.34
N ALA A 370 -9.20 -0.98 19.23
CA ALA A 370 -10.63 -0.76 19.16
C ALA A 370 -11.00 0.62 18.60
N PRO A 371 -12.22 0.80 18.05
CA PRO A 371 -12.68 2.10 17.56
C PRO A 371 -12.85 3.15 18.67
N ASP A 372 -13.16 2.73 19.90
CA ASP A 372 -13.36 3.60 21.05
C ASP A 372 -12.01 4.01 21.67
N ARG A 373 -11.71 5.31 21.61
CA ARG A 373 -10.46 5.89 22.11
C ARG A 373 -10.51 6.10 23.62
N SER A 374 -10.47 5.02 24.41
CA SER A 374 -10.39 5.15 25.87
C SER A 374 -9.00 5.67 26.32
N PRO A 375 -8.95 6.66 27.24
CA PRO A 375 -7.68 7.17 27.79
C PRO A 375 -6.82 6.09 28.46
N GLU A 376 -7.45 5.10 29.08
CA GLU A 376 -6.79 3.98 29.75
C GLU A 376 -6.08 3.08 28.74
N ARG A 377 -6.75 2.74 27.62
CA ARG A 377 -6.17 1.91 26.55
C ARG A 377 -5.04 2.64 25.85
N ARG A 378 -5.18 3.95 25.62
CA ARG A 378 -4.10 4.79 25.09
C ARG A 378 -2.86 4.77 25.99
N SER A 379 -3.08 4.87 27.31
CA SER A 379 -1.99 4.81 28.30
C SER A 379 -1.32 3.43 28.33
N ALA A 380 -2.11 2.35 28.23
CA ALA A 380 -1.59 0.98 28.11
C ALA A 380 -0.78 0.79 26.81
N ALA A 381 -1.25 1.33 25.68
CA ALA A 381 -0.54 1.28 24.41
C ALA A 381 0.79 2.03 24.47
N LEU A 382 0.82 3.21 25.11
CA LEU A 382 2.07 3.95 25.32
C LEU A 382 3.05 3.16 26.21
N ALA A 383 2.57 2.56 27.29
CA ALA A 383 3.41 1.72 28.15
C ALA A 383 4.00 0.51 27.38
N LEU A 384 3.22 -0.10 26.48
CA LEU A 384 3.69 -1.17 25.59
C LEU A 384 4.80 -0.67 24.66
N VAL A 385 4.63 0.49 24.02
CA VAL A 385 5.65 1.07 23.12
C VAL A 385 6.95 1.37 23.87
N LEU A 386 6.87 2.04 25.02
CA LEU A 386 8.06 2.37 25.83
C LEU A 386 8.78 1.10 26.34
N ALA A 387 8.02 0.07 26.72
CA ALA A 387 8.59 -1.22 27.12
C ALA A 387 9.29 -1.92 25.95
N ALA A 388 8.75 -1.82 24.74
CA ALA A 388 9.36 -2.36 23.53
C ALA A 388 10.65 -1.62 23.16
N GLU A 389 10.68 -0.29 23.25
CA GLU A 389 11.90 0.50 23.03
C GLU A 389 13.01 0.14 24.04
N ALA A 390 12.63 -0.28 25.25
CA ALA A 390 13.53 -0.78 26.27
C ALA A 390 13.86 -2.29 26.14
N GLY A 391 13.36 -2.98 25.11
CA GLY A 391 13.60 -4.40 24.84
C GLY A 391 12.98 -5.36 25.87
N ARG A 392 11.88 -4.96 26.53
CA ARG A 392 11.27 -5.71 27.64
C ARG A 392 9.75 -5.80 27.47
N VAL A 393 9.29 -6.57 26.49
CA VAL A 393 7.85 -6.82 26.32
C VAL A 393 7.45 -8.18 26.85
N GLY A 394 6.33 -8.22 27.57
CA GLY A 394 5.70 -9.44 28.07
C GLY A 394 4.20 -9.48 27.76
N ALA A 395 3.60 -10.67 27.89
CA ALA A 395 2.20 -10.93 27.54
C ALA A 395 1.22 -9.99 28.25
N ASP A 396 1.49 -9.63 29.51
CA ASP A 396 0.60 -8.77 30.30
C ASP A 396 0.46 -7.35 29.74
N LEU A 397 1.48 -6.83 29.05
CA LEU A 397 1.40 -5.53 28.39
C LEU A 397 0.43 -5.58 27.21
N LEU A 398 0.44 -6.68 26.44
CA LEU A 398 -0.50 -6.88 25.33
C LEU A 398 -1.93 -7.06 25.85
N ARG A 399 -2.13 -7.87 26.89
CA ARG A 399 -3.46 -8.08 27.50
C ARG A 399 -4.08 -6.79 28.03
N ARG A 400 -3.27 -5.85 28.55
CA ARG A 400 -3.75 -4.52 28.95
C ARG A 400 -4.28 -3.68 27.80
N VAL A 401 -3.80 -3.89 26.58
CA VAL A 401 -4.22 -3.13 25.39
C VAL A 401 -5.41 -3.80 24.70
N PHE A 402 -5.32 -5.11 24.47
CA PHE A 402 -6.25 -5.86 23.62
C PHE A 402 -7.30 -6.67 24.39
N GLY A 403 -7.19 -6.77 25.71
CA GLY A 403 -8.06 -7.62 26.54
C GLY A 403 -7.53 -9.05 26.71
N PRO A 404 -8.31 -9.93 27.35
CA PRO A 404 -7.90 -11.31 27.64
C PRO A 404 -7.86 -12.21 26.40
N GLU A 405 -7.18 -13.35 26.52
CA GLU A 405 -7.12 -14.40 25.49
C GLU A 405 -8.53 -14.88 25.08
N GLY A 406 -8.72 -15.12 23.79
CA GLY A 406 -10.01 -15.46 23.18
C GLY A 406 -10.75 -14.27 22.55
N THR A 407 -10.36 -13.04 22.88
CA THR A 407 -10.84 -11.81 22.20
C THR A 407 -9.82 -11.25 21.19
N ALA A 408 -8.55 -11.56 21.38
CA ALA A 408 -7.43 -11.15 20.54
C ALA A 408 -6.36 -12.25 20.46
N ASP A 409 -5.60 -12.29 19.37
CA ASP A 409 -4.47 -13.19 19.14
C ASP A 409 -3.20 -12.69 19.84
N ILE A 410 -3.14 -12.88 21.16
CA ILE A 410 -2.00 -12.45 21.98
C ILE A 410 -0.72 -13.24 21.65
N ASP A 411 -0.85 -14.52 21.30
CA ASP A 411 0.27 -15.39 20.95
C ASP A 411 0.92 -14.97 19.64
N GLY A 412 0.13 -14.69 18.60
CA GLY A 412 0.61 -14.14 17.34
C GLY A 412 1.28 -12.78 17.52
N ALA A 413 0.72 -11.92 18.38
CA ALA A 413 1.32 -10.63 18.72
C ALA A 413 2.68 -10.78 19.44
N LEU A 414 2.78 -11.69 20.42
CA LEU A 414 4.04 -12.02 21.07
C LEU A 414 5.06 -12.60 20.10
N TYR A 415 4.60 -13.42 19.16
CA TYR A 415 5.47 -13.99 18.14
C TYR A 415 6.13 -12.90 17.28
N GLN A 416 5.36 -11.89 16.82
CA GLN A 416 5.91 -10.73 16.10
C GLN A 416 6.98 -9.97 16.91
N LEU A 417 6.74 -9.76 18.20
CA LEU A 417 7.70 -9.11 19.11
C LEU A 417 8.94 -9.97 19.38
N SER A 418 8.78 -11.30 19.44
CA SER A 418 9.90 -12.24 19.61
C SER A 418 10.79 -12.31 18.37
N LEU A 419 10.19 -12.29 17.16
CA LEU A 419 10.94 -12.17 15.89
C LEU A 419 11.74 -10.87 15.83
N ALA A 420 11.22 -9.81 16.45
CA ALA A 420 11.91 -8.54 16.59
C ALA A 420 13.00 -8.54 17.69
N GLY A 421 13.13 -9.60 18.48
CA GLY A 421 14.06 -9.68 19.62
C GLY A 421 13.65 -8.81 20.81
N LEU A 422 12.35 -8.49 20.96
CA LEU A 422 11.81 -7.59 21.98
C LEU A 422 11.04 -8.31 23.10
N ALA A 423 10.70 -9.57 22.86
CA ALA A 423 10.07 -10.46 23.82
C ALA A 423 10.93 -11.72 23.96
N PRO A 424 10.90 -12.39 25.14
CA PRO A 424 11.54 -13.69 25.29
C PRO A 424 10.98 -14.65 24.26
N THR A 425 11.85 -15.41 23.58
CA THR A 425 11.39 -16.57 22.83
C THR A 425 10.74 -17.54 23.80
N VAL A 426 9.52 -17.97 23.50
CA VAL A 426 8.87 -19.06 24.25
C VAL A 426 9.73 -20.30 24.02
N SER A 427 10.69 -20.52 24.91
CA SER A 427 11.49 -21.73 24.97
C SER A 427 10.55 -22.83 25.45
N SER A 428 9.82 -23.45 24.52
CA SER A 428 9.05 -24.65 24.77
C SER A 428 9.98 -25.75 25.28
N ALA A 429 9.99 -25.96 26.60
CA ALA A 429 10.09 -27.24 27.31
C ALA A 429 11.00 -28.38 26.77
N TYR A 430 11.99 -28.12 25.93
CA TYR A 430 12.95 -29.15 25.47
C TYR A 430 14.15 -29.30 26.40
N ALA A 431 14.36 -28.35 27.32
CA ALA A 431 15.43 -28.42 28.31
C ALA A 431 15.09 -29.28 29.53
N ALA A 432 13.81 -29.63 29.76
CA ALA A 432 13.39 -30.43 30.92
C ALA A 432 13.44 -31.95 30.68
N GLY A 433 13.81 -32.39 29.48
CA GLY A 433 13.80 -33.82 29.09
C GLY A 433 15.18 -34.50 29.02
N ILE A 434 16.28 -33.81 29.34
CA ILE A 434 17.64 -34.37 29.22
C ILE A 434 18.28 -34.70 30.59
N ASP A 435 17.66 -34.30 31.71
CA ASP A 435 18.17 -34.64 33.06
C ASP A 435 17.40 -35.81 33.70
N GLY A 436 17.20 -36.89 32.95
CA GLY A 436 16.37 -38.02 33.38
C GLY A 436 16.80 -39.38 32.86
N HIS A 437 18.09 -39.63 32.66
CA HIS A 437 18.67 -40.97 32.55
C HIS A 437 20.18 -40.93 32.86
N GLU A 438 20.53 -40.94 34.14
CA GLU A 438 21.73 -41.63 34.65
C GLU A 438 21.32 -42.70 35.65
#